data_AF-V5XA62-F1
#
_entry.id   AF-V5XA62-F1
#
_cell.length_a   1.000
_cell.length_b   1.000
_cell.length_c   1.000
_cell.angle_alpha   90.00
_cell.angle_beta   90.00
_cell.angle_gamma   90.00
#
_symmetry.space_group_name_H-M   'P 1'
#
loop_
_entity.id
_entity.type
_entity.pdbx_description
1 polymer ?
#
loop_
_entity_poly.entity_id
_entity_poly.type
_entity_poly.pdbx_seq_one_letter_code
_entity_poly.pdbx_strand_id
1 'polypeptide(L)'
;MTDLATPQALPDLSQTPQDTAVPRPEDTVAPRPGDPGLIALPLIIAGGFGLGVTNTGILDVPAAAVPILLSATSIGLLVATLWSAALGQNVNATVYGTFFGFYGSYAVLSLGLTHDWFGIAAADAGGTVALWLASWLVTIGLLTVLLLRLPWTYPVLLLVVDLALAALLIGNLTASTDATHAGGWLIFVFVGFVVYFYTAALWAETGGRLLPLGRPLVG
;
A
#
# COMPACT_ATOMS: atom_id res chain seq x y z
N MET A 1 73.22 -22.15 62.97
CA MET A 1 72.15 -21.23 63.38
C MET A 1 70.87 -21.77 62.78
N THR A 2 69.98 -22.20 63.66
CA THR A 2 68.73 -22.92 63.38
C THR A 2 67.70 -21.93 62.86
N ASP A 3 67.17 -22.15 61.65
CA ASP A 3 66.00 -21.42 61.17
C ASP A 3 64.84 -22.42 61.00
N LEU A 4 63.85 -22.29 61.88
CA LEU A 4 62.66 -23.14 61.93
C LEU A 4 61.68 -22.64 60.86
N ALA A 5 61.65 -23.34 59.72
CA ALA A 5 60.67 -23.07 58.68
C ALA A 5 59.24 -23.29 59.20
N THR A 6 58.46 -22.21 59.22
CA THR A 6 57.02 -22.20 59.48
C THR A 6 56.29 -22.96 58.35
N PRO A 7 55.27 -23.80 58.62
CA PRO A 7 54.49 -24.42 57.55
C PRO A 7 53.74 -23.33 56.76
N GLN A 8 54.01 -23.23 55.46
CA GLN A 8 53.21 -22.41 54.55
C GLN A 8 51.77 -22.96 54.53
N ALA A 9 50.80 -22.12 54.88
CA ALA A 9 49.39 -22.46 54.72
C ALA A 9 49.09 -22.73 53.25
N LEU A 10 48.46 -23.87 52.96
CA LEU A 10 47.99 -24.21 51.62
C LEU A 10 47.00 -23.12 51.14
N PRO A 11 47.08 -22.69 49.86
CA PRO A 11 46.15 -21.72 49.31
C PRO A 11 44.73 -22.28 49.39
N ASP A 12 43.82 -21.45 49.89
CA ASP A 12 42.39 -21.74 49.97
C ASP A 12 41.81 -21.92 48.56
N LEU A 13 41.53 -23.17 48.18
CA LEU A 13 40.93 -23.54 46.89
C LEU A 13 39.44 -23.19 46.80
N SER A 14 38.87 -22.48 47.77
CA SER A 14 37.47 -22.03 47.73
C SER A 14 37.23 -20.74 46.93
N GLN A 15 38.29 -20.14 46.35
CA GLN A 15 38.10 -19.05 45.38
C GLN A 15 37.65 -19.62 44.03
N THR A 16 36.33 -19.76 43.90
CA THR A 16 35.65 -19.92 42.61
C THR A 16 36.15 -18.77 41.72
N PRO A 17 36.65 -19.02 40.50
CA PRO A 17 36.98 -17.94 39.57
C PRO A 17 35.77 -17.03 39.48
N GLN A 18 35.95 -15.74 39.75
CA GLN A 18 34.91 -14.76 39.48
C GLN A 18 34.52 -14.97 38.02
N ASP A 19 33.30 -15.46 37.84
CA ASP A 19 32.64 -15.54 36.54
C ASP A 19 32.52 -14.10 36.07
N THR A 20 33.55 -13.63 35.35
CA THR A 20 33.45 -12.46 34.50
C THR A 20 32.49 -12.87 33.40
N ALA A 21 31.20 -12.84 33.74
CA ALA A 21 30.10 -12.92 32.80
C ALA A 21 30.36 -11.82 31.78
N VAL A 22 30.95 -12.20 30.65
CA VAL A 22 30.92 -11.40 29.43
C VAL A 22 29.43 -11.10 29.25
N PRO A 23 28.99 -9.83 29.28
CA PRO A 23 27.62 -9.52 28.98
C PRO A 23 27.33 -10.18 27.64
N ARG A 24 26.49 -11.23 27.65
CA ARG A 24 25.93 -11.76 26.40
C ARG A 24 25.34 -10.52 25.74
N PRO A 25 25.68 -10.21 24.48
CA PRO A 25 24.99 -9.14 23.78
C PRO A 25 23.52 -9.42 24.04
N GLU A 26 22.86 -8.53 24.79
CA GLU A 26 21.41 -8.62 24.91
C GLU A 26 20.96 -8.76 23.47
N ASP A 27 20.18 -9.82 23.20
CA ASP A 27 19.53 -10.00 21.91
C ASP A 27 18.70 -8.74 21.70
N THR A 28 19.34 -7.72 21.17
CA THR A 28 18.77 -6.43 20.82
C THR A 28 17.97 -6.81 19.61
N VAL A 29 16.76 -7.31 19.86
CA VAL A 29 15.77 -7.58 18.84
C VAL A 29 15.70 -6.28 18.06
N ALA A 30 16.28 -6.30 16.85
CA ALA A 30 16.30 -5.12 16.01
C ALA A 30 14.86 -4.58 15.95
N PRO A 31 14.64 -3.27 16.19
CA PRO A 31 13.30 -2.71 16.18
C PRO A 31 12.58 -3.16 14.92
N ARG A 32 11.38 -3.73 15.07
CA ARG A 32 10.58 -4.16 13.91
C ARG A 32 10.41 -2.93 13.01
N PRO A 33 10.86 -2.98 11.74
CA PRO A 33 10.66 -1.87 10.83
C PRO A 33 9.18 -1.54 10.74
N GLY A 34 8.84 -0.25 10.68
CA GLY A 34 7.45 0.16 10.52
C GLY A 34 6.81 -0.40 9.25
N ASP A 35 5.48 -0.55 9.28
CA ASP A 35 4.68 -0.97 8.13
C ASP A 35 3.75 0.17 7.65
N PRO A 36 4.17 0.92 6.61
CA PRO A 36 3.34 1.94 5.97
C PRO A 36 2.04 1.41 5.38
N GLY A 37 1.96 0.11 5.09
CA GLY A 37 0.74 -0.55 4.61
C GLY A 37 -0.42 -0.47 5.59
N LEU A 38 -0.15 -0.42 6.89
CA LEU A 38 -1.19 -0.28 7.91
C LEU A 38 -1.90 1.08 7.88
N ILE A 39 -1.29 2.09 7.24
CA ILE A 39 -1.93 3.38 6.95
C ILE A 39 -2.57 3.35 5.56
N ALA A 40 -1.82 2.90 4.54
CA ALA A 40 -2.28 2.95 3.15
C ALA A 40 -3.52 2.08 2.91
N LEU A 41 -3.45 0.79 3.26
CA LEU A 41 -4.44 -0.21 2.87
C LEU A 41 -5.86 0.10 3.36
N PRO A 42 -6.13 0.46 4.64
CA PRO A 42 -7.49 0.79 5.07
C PRO A 42 -8.03 2.06 4.39
N LEU A 43 -7.17 3.01 4.05
CA LEU A 43 -7.58 4.24 3.36
C LEU A 43 -7.81 4.02 1.87
N ILE A 44 -7.06 3.11 1.23
CA ILE A 44 -7.38 2.59 -0.11
C ILE A 44 -8.75 1.90 -0.11
N ILE A 45 -9.07 1.09 0.91
CA ILE A 45 -10.37 0.42 1.01
C ILE A 45 -11.51 1.45 1.02
N ALA A 46 -11.42 2.48 1.85
CA ALA A 46 -12.45 3.52 1.91
C ALA A 46 -12.64 4.23 0.56
N GLY A 47 -11.55 4.66 -0.08
CA GLY A 47 -11.61 5.34 -1.38
C GLY A 47 -12.08 4.44 -2.52
N GLY A 48 -11.53 3.23 -2.62
CA GLY A 48 -11.92 2.24 -3.61
C GLY A 48 -13.38 1.84 -3.48
N PHE A 49 -13.88 1.64 -2.25
CA PHE A 49 -15.29 1.34 -2.01
C PHE A 49 -16.19 2.49 -2.49
N GLY A 50 -15.84 3.74 -2.19
CA GLY A 50 -16.59 4.92 -2.66
C GLY A 50 -16.62 5.02 -4.19
N LEU A 51 -15.49 4.78 -4.87
CA LEU A 51 -15.44 4.73 -6.34
C LEU A 51 -16.27 3.57 -6.90
N GLY A 52 -16.22 2.39 -6.29
CA GLY A 52 -17.01 1.24 -6.70
C GLY A 52 -18.51 1.54 -6.64
N VAL A 53 -18.99 2.08 -5.51
CA VAL A 53 -20.40 2.48 -5.34
C VAL A 53 -20.83 3.53 -6.39
N THR A 54 -19.97 4.51 -6.65
CA THR A 54 -20.26 5.58 -7.63
C THR A 54 -20.33 5.01 -9.05
N ASN A 55 -19.32 4.24 -9.46
CA ASN A 55 -19.22 3.75 -10.84
C ASN A 55 -20.16 2.58 -11.14
N THR A 56 -20.66 1.86 -10.12
CA THR A 56 -21.72 0.86 -10.31
C THR A 56 -23.11 1.47 -10.46
N GLY A 57 -23.28 2.77 -10.18
CA GLY A 57 -24.58 3.42 -10.20
C GLY A 57 -25.48 3.07 -9.00
N ILE A 58 -24.94 2.40 -7.97
CA ILE A 58 -25.68 2.11 -6.73
C ILE A 58 -26.11 3.41 -6.03
N LEU A 59 -25.24 4.42 -6.10
CA LEU A 59 -25.51 5.77 -5.60
C LEU A 59 -25.42 6.76 -6.77
N ASP A 60 -26.52 7.42 -7.09
CA ASP A 60 -26.58 8.48 -8.10
C ASP A 60 -26.38 9.86 -7.45
N VAL A 61 -25.19 10.07 -6.90
CA VAL A 61 -24.78 11.35 -6.32
C VAL A 61 -23.44 11.75 -6.96
N PRO A 62 -23.44 12.76 -7.85
CA PRO A 62 -22.22 13.22 -8.50
C PRO A 62 -21.14 13.56 -7.48
N ALA A 63 -19.90 13.15 -7.78
CA ALA A 63 -18.72 13.40 -6.95
C ALA A 63 -18.80 12.89 -5.50
N ALA A 64 -19.73 11.98 -5.15
CA ALA A 64 -19.89 11.48 -3.78
C ALA A 64 -18.61 10.87 -3.19
N ALA A 65 -17.79 10.21 -4.02
CA ALA A 65 -16.51 9.65 -3.60
C ALA A 65 -15.43 10.72 -3.35
N VAL A 66 -15.51 11.88 -4.00
CA VAL A 66 -14.44 12.89 -4.05
C VAL A 66 -13.98 13.35 -2.66
N PRO A 67 -14.86 13.66 -1.68
CA PRO A 67 -14.42 14.01 -0.33
C PRO A 67 -13.56 12.93 0.32
N ILE A 68 -13.92 11.65 0.15
CA ILE A 68 -13.19 10.50 0.70
C ILE A 68 -11.83 10.33 0.00
N LEU A 69 -11.82 10.50 -1.31
CA LEU A 69 -10.60 10.39 -2.11
C LEU A 69 -9.61 11.50 -1.77
N LEU A 70 -10.07 12.73 -1.68
CA LEU A 70 -9.22 13.89 -1.41
C LEU A 70 -8.69 13.90 0.03
N SER A 71 -9.59 13.73 1.01
CA SER A 71 -9.26 13.99 2.42
C SER A 71 -8.65 12.79 3.14
N ALA A 72 -9.03 11.56 2.79
CA ALA A 72 -8.58 10.38 3.50
C ALA A 72 -7.63 9.55 2.63
N THR A 73 -8.09 9.13 1.45
CA THR A 73 -7.37 8.17 0.60
C THR A 73 -6.04 8.75 0.11
N SER A 74 -6.07 9.95 -0.49
CA SER A 74 -4.89 10.59 -1.06
C SER A 74 -3.90 11.00 0.03
N ILE A 75 -4.36 11.56 1.15
CA ILE A 75 -3.49 11.93 2.27
C ILE A 75 -2.81 10.69 2.86
N GLY A 76 -3.59 9.62 3.10
CA GLY A 76 -3.06 8.35 3.61
C GLY A 76 -1.99 7.74 2.72
N LEU A 77 -2.27 7.70 1.42
CA LEU A 77 -1.33 7.19 0.43
C LEU A 77 -0.08 8.06 0.32
N LEU A 78 -0.19 9.38 0.39
CA LEU A 78 0.96 10.28 0.41
C LEU A 78 1.85 10.01 1.63
N VAL A 79 1.25 9.94 2.83
CA VAL A 79 1.97 9.64 4.07
C VAL A 79 2.67 8.28 3.97
N ALA A 80 1.96 7.25 3.53
CA ALA A 80 2.53 5.92 3.38
C ALA A 80 3.64 5.88 2.31
N THR A 81 3.52 6.65 1.23
CA THR A 81 4.55 6.78 0.19
C THR A 81 5.84 7.34 0.76
N LEU A 82 5.75 8.47 1.46
CA LEU A 82 6.90 9.13 2.07
C LEU A 82 7.54 8.26 3.14
N TRP A 83 6.73 7.58 3.95
CA TRP A 83 7.21 6.66 4.97
C TRP A 83 7.89 5.43 4.37
N SER A 84 7.30 4.80 3.35
CA SER A 84 7.92 3.69 2.62
C SER A 84 9.24 4.10 1.98
N ALA A 85 9.32 5.30 1.38
CA ALA A 85 10.56 5.82 0.81
C ALA A 85 11.64 6.03 1.89
N ALA A 86 11.27 6.58 3.05
CA ALA A 86 12.19 6.77 4.18
C ALA A 86 12.73 5.44 4.75
N LEU A 87 11.94 4.36 4.67
CA LEU A 87 12.35 3.00 5.06
C LEU A 87 13.08 2.24 3.94
N GLY A 88 13.26 2.81 2.75
CA GLY A 88 13.86 2.14 1.60
C GLY A 88 12.97 1.05 0.97
N GLN A 89 11.68 1.01 1.31
CA GLN A 89 10.70 0.08 0.75
C GLN A 89 10.24 0.54 -0.65
N ASN A 90 11.16 0.57 -1.62
CA ASN A 90 10.98 1.23 -2.92
C ASN A 90 9.76 0.72 -3.71
N VAL A 91 9.46 -0.59 -3.64
CA VAL A 91 8.27 -1.16 -4.28
C VAL A 91 6.98 -0.59 -3.67
N ASN A 92 6.88 -0.58 -2.33
CA ASN A 92 5.73 -0.02 -1.62
C ASN A 92 5.60 1.49 -1.88
N ALA A 93 6.70 2.23 -1.83
CA ALA A 93 6.72 3.66 -2.14
C ALA A 93 6.21 3.93 -3.57
N THR A 94 6.62 3.11 -4.54
CA THR A 94 6.16 3.22 -5.93
C THR A 94 4.65 2.95 -6.04
N VAL A 95 4.16 1.87 -5.42
CA VAL A 95 2.73 1.50 -5.46
C VAL A 95 1.89 2.57 -4.77
N TYR A 96 2.20 2.93 -3.53
CA TYR A 96 1.44 3.93 -2.79
C TYR A 96 1.50 5.30 -3.45
N GLY A 97 2.65 5.69 -4.02
CA GLY A 97 2.81 6.96 -4.72
C GLY A 97 2.00 7.01 -6.01
N THR A 98 1.94 5.90 -6.74
CA THR A 98 1.12 5.76 -7.96
C THR A 98 -0.36 5.92 -7.62
N PHE A 99 -0.86 5.21 -6.59
CA PHE A 99 -2.26 5.33 -6.18
C PHE A 99 -2.57 6.69 -5.54
N PHE A 100 -1.64 7.32 -4.82
CA PHE A 100 -1.78 8.71 -4.37
C PHE A 100 -2.01 9.63 -5.57
N GLY A 101 -1.17 9.52 -6.59
CA GLY A 101 -1.31 10.28 -7.82
C GLY A 101 -2.66 10.02 -8.49
N PHE A 102 -3.09 8.76 -8.59
CA PHE A 102 -4.38 8.39 -9.17
C PHE A 102 -5.56 9.02 -8.42
N TYR A 103 -5.73 8.73 -7.14
CA TYR A 103 -6.86 9.22 -6.34
C TYR A 103 -6.83 10.75 -6.16
N GLY A 104 -5.64 11.30 -5.93
CA GLY A 104 -5.45 12.74 -5.74
C GLY A 104 -5.73 13.52 -7.02
N SER A 105 -5.18 13.07 -8.16
CA SER A 105 -5.44 13.71 -9.44
C SER A 105 -6.89 13.54 -9.89
N TYR A 106 -7.56 12.42 -9.59
CA TYR A 106 -9.00 12.28 -9.83
C TYR A 106 -9.81 13.32 -9.04
N ALA A 107 -9.53 13.48 -7.74
CA ALA A 107 -10.24 14.44 -6.91
C ALA A 107 -10.04 15.88 -7.41
N VAL A 108 -8.80 16.24 -7.75
CA VAL A 108 -8.46 17.54 -8.33
C VAL A 108 -9.12 17.74 -9.70
N LEU A 109 -9.11 16.73 -10.56
CA LEU A 109 -9.79 16.76 -11.86
C LEU A 109 -11.31 16.97 -11.68
N SER A 110 -11.94 16.17 -10.82
CA SER A 110 -13.38 16.23 -10.59
C SER A 110 -13.81 17.58 -10.04
N LEU A 111 -13.11 18.11 -9.03
CA LEU A 111 -13.40 19.44 -8.49
C LEU A 111 -13.11 20.53 -9.52
N GLY A 112 -11.99 20.44 -10.24
CA GLY A 112 -11.61 21.45 -11.20
C GLY A 112 -12.51 21.51 -12.43
N LEU A 113 -13.06 20.39 -12.89
CA LEU A 113 -14.11 20.39 -13.92
C LEU A 113 -15.43 20.95 -13.39
N THR A 114 -15.79 20.64 -12.13
CA THR A 114 -17.05 21.10 -11.51
C THR A 114 -17.03 22.61 -11.23
N HIS A 115 -15.86 23.16 -10.91
CA HIS A 115 -15.68 24.55 -10.48
C HIS A 115 -14.86 25.39 -11.46
N ASP A 116 -14.63 24.89 -12.67
CA ASP A 116 -13.89 25.57 -13.75
C ASP A 116 -12.49 26.07 -13.34
N TRP A 117 -11.73 25.26 -12.61
CA TRP A 117 -10.36 25.62 -12.19
C TRP A 117 -9.36 25.59 -13.34
N PHE A 118 -9.65 24.83 -14.40
CA PHE A 118 -8.71 24.61 -15.50
C PHE A 118 -9.06 25.38 -16.78
N GLY A 119 -10.20 26.09 -16.81
CA GLY A 119 -10.67 26.78 -18.02
C GLY A 119 -10.98 25.82 -19.18
N ILE A 120 -11.36 24.58 -18.86
CA ILE A 120 -11.70 23.55 -19.85
C ILE A 120 -13.16 23.74 -20.21
N ALA A 121 -13.44 23.94 -21.50
CA ALA A 121 -14.82 24.08 -21.95
C ALA A 121 -15.63 22.81 -21.64
N ALA A 122 -16.91 22.96 -21.29
CA ALA A 122 -17.76 21.84 -20.90
C ALA A 122 -17.85 20.74 -21.99
N ALA A 123 -17.76 21.13 -23.27
CA ALA A 123 -17.74 20.19 -24.39
C ALA A 123 -16.48 19.31 -24.45
N ASP A 124 -15.37 19.77 -23.86
CA ASP A 124 -14.08 19.08 -23.86
C ASP A 124 -13.87 18.21 -22.61
N ALA A 125 -14.76 18.29 -21.62
CA ALA A 125 -14.64 17.56 -20.36
C ALA A 125 -14.52 16.03 -20.56
N GLY A 126 -15.30 15.46 -21.49
CA GLY A 126 -15.21 14.04 -21.82
C GLY A 126 -13.84 13.63 -22.38
N GLY A 127 -13.24 14.48 -23.23
CA GLY A 127 -11.90 14.26 -23.75
C GLY A 127 -10.82 14.38 -22.67
N THR A 128 -10.97 15.33 -21.75
CA THR A 128 -10.08 15.47 -20.58
C THR A 128 -10.13 14.23 -19.68
N VAL A 129 -11.32 13.73 -19.35
CA VAL A 129 -11.49 12.51 -18.53
C VAL A 129 -10.91 11.30 -19.26
N ALA A 130 -11.10 11.18 -20.58
CA ALA A 130 -10.53 10.09 -21.37
C ALA A 130 -8.99 10.08 -21.31
N LEU A 131 -8.36 11.25 -21.49
CA LEU A 131 -6.91 11.39 -21.43
C LEU A 131 -6.38 11.05 -20.03
N TRP A 132 -7.06 11.49 -18.98
CA TRP A 132 -6.71 11.15 -17.60
C TRP A 132 -6.80 9.63 -17.36
N LEU A 133 -7.90 8.98 -17.74
CA LEU A 133 -8.07 7.52 -17.64
C LEU A 133 -6.99 6.76 -18.42
N ALA A 134 -6.72 7.17 -19.67
CA ALA A 134 -5.71 6.53 -20.51
C ALA A 134 -4.29 6.68 -19.93
N SER A 135 -3.97 7.85 -19.36
CA SER A 135 -2.67 8.10 -18.73
C SER A 135 -2.43 7.17 -17.53
N TRP A 136 -3.45 6.97 -16.71
CA TRP A 136 -3.38 6.04 -15.58
C TRP A 136 -3.40 4.58 -16.00
N LEU A 137 -4.15 4.22 -17.04
CA LEU A 137 -4.13 2.87 -17.60
C LEU A 137 -2.73 2.50 -18.11
N VAL A 138 -2.05 3.41 -18.82
CA VAL A 138 -0.66 3.17 -19.27
C VAL A 138 0.29 3.06 -18.08
N THR A 139 0.16 3.95 -17.09
CA THR A 139 1.06 3.99 -15.93
C THR A 139 0.90 2.75 -15.06
N ILE A 140 -0.33 2.37 -14.72
CA ILE A 140 -0.63 1.20 -13.90
C ILE A 140 -0.38 -0.08 -14.69
N GLY A 141 -0.70 -0.12 -15.99
CA GLY A 141 -0.39 -1.26 -16.84
C GLY A 141 1.10 -1.56 -16.93
N LEU A 142 1.95 -0.51 -17.00
CA LEU A 142 3.40 -0.68 -16.90
C LEU A 142 3.80 -1.24 -15.52
N LEU A 143 3.21 -0.73 -14.45
CA LEU A 143 3.46 -1.23 -13.09
C LEU A 143 3.05 -2.71 -12.96
N THR A 144 1.90 -3.10 -13.51
CA THR A 144 1.41 -4.50 -13.55
C THR A 144 2.47 -5.42 -14.16
N VAL A 145 3.02 -5.05 -15.31
CA VAL A 145 4.07 -5.83 -15.99
C VAL A 145 5.35 -5.89 -15.18
N LEU A 146 5.80 -4.76 -14.63
CA LEU A 146 7.05 -4.70 -13.87
C LEU A 146 6.98 -5.41 -12.52
N LEU A 147 5.78 -5.64 -11.99
CA LEU A 147 5.55 -6.36 -10.73
C LEU A 147 5.21 -7.84 -10.88
N LEU A 148 5.33 -8.43 -12.08
CA LEU A 148 5.09 -9.86 -12.32
C LEU A 148 5.98 -10.81 -11.48
N ARG A 149 7.11 -10.31 -10.97
CA ARG A 149 8.02 -11.06 -10.08
C ARG A 149 7.58 -11.07 -8.61
N LEU A 150 6.61 -10.24 -8.24
CA LEU A 150 6.01 -10.26 -6.90
C LEU A 150 5.04 -11.44 -6.74
N PRO A 151 4.66 -11.81 -5.50
CA PRO A 151 3.59 -12.78 -5.26
C PRO A 151 2.37 -12.47 -6.13
N TRP A 152 1.77 -13.49 -6.76
CA TRP A 152 0.79 -13.31 -7.84
C TRP A 152 -0.39 -12.39 -7.50
N THR A 153 -0.74 -12.27 -6.22
CA THR A 153 -1.82 -11.39 -5.78
C THR A 153 -1.55 -9.93 -6.12
N TYR A 154 -0.30 -9.47 -6.18
CA TYR A 154 0.06 -8.10 -6.55
C TYR A 154 -0.21 -7.78 -8.03
N PRO A 155 0.39 -8.48 -9.01
CA PRO A 155 0.10 -8.20 -10.42
C PRO A 155 -1.34 -8.54 -10.80
N VAL A 156 -2.00 -9.54 -10.18
CA VAL A 156 -3.42 -9.80 -10.45
C VAL A 156 -4.31 -8.67 -9.92
N LEU A 157 -4.02 -8.13 -8.72
CA LEU A 157 -4.71 -6.95 -8.22
C LEU A 157 -4.57 -5.78 -9.21
N LEU A 158 -3.37 -5.51 -9.70
CA LEU A 158 -3.14 -4.40 -10.63
C LEU A 158 -3.79 -4.65 -12.00
N LEU A 159 -3.80 -5.89 -12.49
CA LEU A 159 -4.53 -6.26 -13.71
C LEU A 159 -6.04 -5.98 -13.56
N VAL A 160 -6.62 -6.26 -12.39
CA VAL A 160 -8.03 -5.90 -12.12
C VAL A 160 -8.24 -4.38 -12.19
N VAL A 161 -7.28 -3.59 -11.72
CA VAL A 161 -7.30 -2.12 -11.85
C VAL A 161 -7.21 -1.70 -13.32
N ASP A 162 -6.32 -2.30 -14.11
CA ASP A 162 -6.20 -2.03 -15.55
C ASP A 162 -7.50 -2.32 -16.29
N LEU A 163 -8.15 -3.45 -15.99
CA LEU A 163 -9.45 -3.81 -16.56
C LEU A 163 -10.54 -2.81 -16.14
N ALA A 164 -10.54 -2.34 -14.89
CA ALA A 164 -11.48 -1.33 -14.44
C ALA A 164 -11.28 0.00 -15.18
N LEU A 165 -10.03 0.47 -15.32
CA LEU A 165 -9.70 1.69 -16.04
C LEU A 165 -10.05 1.58 -17.52
N ALA A 166 -9.80 0.44 -18.16
CA ALA A 166 -10.19 0.19 -19.53
C ALA A 166 -11.72 0.24 -19.70
N ALA A 167 -12.48 -0.40 -18.80
CA ALA A 167 -13.94 -0.36 -18.82
C ALA A 167 -14.49 1.06 -18.62
N LEU A 168 -13.93 1.83 -17.68
CA LEU A 168 -14.29 3.24 -17.46
C LEU A 168 -13.94 4.12 -18.67
N LEU A 169 -12.79 3.88 -19.30
CA LEU A 169 -12.38 4.60 -20.51
C LEU A 169 -13.33 4.33 -21.67
N ILE A 170 -13.72 3.06 -21.87
CA ILE A 170 -14.74 2.68 -22.85
C ILE A 170 -16.07 3.36 -22.52
N GLY A 171 -16.50 3.31 -21.26
CA GLY A 171 -17.72 3.96 -20.79
C GLY A 171 -17.74 5.45 -21.11
N ASN A 172 -16.64 6.16 -20.84
CA ASN A 172 -16.50 7.58 -21.15
C ASN A 172 -16.49 7.87 -22.67
N LEU A 173 -15.71 7.12 -23.46
CA LEU A 173 -15.57 7.36 -24.91
C LEU A 173 -16.83 7.00 -25.71
N THR A 174 -17.63 6.06 -25.23
CA THR A 174 -18.82 5.54 -25.94
C THR A 174 -20.14 5.93 -25.29
N ALA A 175 -20.09 6.69 -24.19
CA ALA A 175 -21.24 6.96 -23.32
C ALA A 175 -21.98 5.68 -22.86
N SER A 176 -21.25 4.58 -22.67
CA SER A 176 -21.81 3.29 -22.25
C SER A 176 -21.90 3.20 -20.73
N THR A 177 -23.12 3.20 -20.20
CA THR A 177 -23.39 2.98 -18.77
C THR A 177 -22.97 1.58 -18.33
N ASP A 178 -23.18 0.56 -19.17
CA ASP A 178 -22.84 -0.82 -18.85
C ASP A 178 -21.33 -1.02 -18.68
N ALA A 179 -20.53 -0.36 -19.53
CA ALA A 179 -19.07 -0.38 -19.38
C ALA A 179 -18.63 0.33 -18.10
N THR A 180 -19.24 1.47 -17.76
CA THR A 180 -18.97 2.18 -16.50
C THR A 180 -19.33 1.31 -15.29
N HIS A 181 -20.49 0.66 -15.30
CA HIS A 181 -20.94 -0.26 -14.25
C HIS A 181 -20.01 -1.45 -14.11
N ALA A 182 -19.56 -2.05 -15.22
CA ALA A 182 -18.58 -3.13 -15.20
C ALA A 182 -17.26 -2.68 -14.55
N GLY A 183 -16.80 -1.45 -14.86
CA GLY A 183 -15.65 -0.82 -14.19
C GLY A 183 -15.85 -0.70 -12.67
N GLY A 184 -17.04 -0.27 -12.23
CA GLY A 184 -17.40 -0.20 -10.82
C GLY A 184 -17.34 -1.56 -10.11
N TRP A 185 -17.82 -2.63 -10.74
CA TRP A 185 -17.75 -3.98 -10.17
C TRP A 185 -16.32 -4.50 -10.08
N LEU A 186 -15.47 -4.21 -11.06
CA LEU A 186 -14.05 -4.54 -11.01
C LEU A 186 -13.33 -3.79 -9.87
N ILE A 187 -13.72 -2.55 -9.57
CA ILE A 187 -13.21 -1.82 -8.40
C ILE A 187 -13.55 -2.57 -7.09
N PHE A 188 -14.73 -3.18 -6.96
CA PHE A 188 -15.02 -4.00 -5.78
C PHE A 188 -14.15 -5.27 -5.68
N VAL A 189 -13.81 -5.89 -6.81
CA VAL A 189 -12.85 -7.00 -6.83
C VAL A 189 -11.49 -6.52 -6.33
N PHE A 190 -11.00 -5.36 -6.81
CA PHE A 190 -9.79 -4.72 -6.31
C PHE A 190 -9.87 -4.47 -4.80
N VAL A 191 -10.96 -3.89 -4.29
CA VAL A 191 -11.17 -3.67 -2.85
C VAL A 191 -11.08 -4.99 -2.07
N GLY A 192 -11.63 -6.09 -2.59
CA GLY A 192 -11.52 -7.42 -1.99
C GLY A 192 -10.06 -7.86 -1.78
N PHE A 193 -9.19 -7.64 -2.78
CA PHE A 193 -7.75 -7.92 -2.62
C PHE A 193 -7.10 -7.00 -1.58
N VAL A 194 -7.44 -5.72 -1.56
CA VAL A 194 -6.87 -4.77 -0.57
C VAL A 194 -7.33 -5.11 0.86
N VAL A 195 -8.58 -5.53 1.04
CA VAL A 195 -9.11 -6.05 2.32
C VAL A 195 -8.29 -7.26 2.75
N TYR A 196 -7.99 -8.18 1.83
CA TYR A 196 -7.14 -9.33 2.14
C TYR A 196 -5.73 -8.90 2.56
N PHE A 197 -5.11 -7.96 1.85
CA PHE A 197 -3.78 -7.44 2.20
C PHE A 197 -3.77 -6.74 3.56
N TYR A 198 -4.77 -5.91 3.84
CA TYR A 198 -4.90 -5.23 5.12
C TYR A 198 -5.07 -6.23 6.26
N THR A 199 -5.92 -7.24 6.06
CA THR A 199 -6.12 -8.33 7.02
C THR A 199 -4.81 -9.06 7.25
N ALA A 200 -4.09 -9.43 6.20
CA ALA A 200 -2.80 -10.13 6.32
C ALA A 200 -1.76 -9.32 7.11
N ALA A 201 -1.63 -8.02 6.82
CA ALA A 201 -0.70 -7.13 7.49
C ALA A 201 -1.06 -6.92 8.97
N LEU A 202 -2.31 -6.52 9.25
CA LEU A 202 -2.76 -6.27 10.61
C LEU A 202 -2.78 -7.54 11.47
N TRP A 203 -3.12 -8.69 10.87
CA TRP A 203 -3.08 -9.98 11.54
C TRP A 203 -1.66 -10.35 11.97
N ALA A 204 -0.65 -10.10 11.14
CA ALA A 204 0.75 -10.32 11.51
C ALA A 204 1.21 -9.40 12.65
N GLU A 205 0.83 -8.12 12.62
CA GLU A 205 1.21 -7.16 13.66
C GLU A 205 0.55 -7.44 15.01
N THR A 206 -0.64 -8.02 15.00
CA THR A 206 -1.35 -8.45 16.21
C THR A 206 -0.88 -9.82 16.75
N GLY A 207 0.19 -10.39 16.18
CA GLY A 207 0.81 -11.63 16.64
C GLY A 207 0.28 -12.90 15.96
N GLY A 208 -0.57 -12.75 14.94
CA GLY A 208 -1.04 -13.85 14.11
C GLY A 208 0.04 -14.37 13.14
N ARG A 209 -0.20 -15.57 12.58
CA ARG A 209 0.68 -16.14 11.54
C ARG A 209 0.55 -15.38 10.23
N LEU A 210 1.67 -15.24 9.51
CA LEU A 210 1.68 -14.69 8.14
C LEU A 210 0.68 -15.42 7.22
N LEU A 211 -0.20 -14.66 6.58
CA LEU A 211 -1.14 -15.17 5.58
C LEU A 211 -0.46 -15.25 4.20
N PRO A 212 -0.82 -16.24 3.36
CA PRO A 212 -0.12 -16.47 2.10
C PRO A 212 -0.50 -15.44 1.03
N LEU A 213 0.49 -14.76 0.46
CA LEU A 213 0.32 -13.88 -0.72
C LEU A 213 0.53 -14.64 -2.05
N GLY A 214 0.88 -15.92 -1.96
CA GLY A 214 1.15 -16.77 -3.12
C GLY A 214 2.60 -16.70 -3.63
N ARG A 215 2.84 -17.38 -4.75
CA ARG A 215 4.15 -17.45 -5.40
C ARG A 215 4.29 -16.39 -6.50
N PRO A 216 5.51 -15.99 -6.89
CA PRO A 216 5.75 -15.16 -8.07
C PRO A 216 5.14 -15.75 -9.34
N LEU A 217 4.69 -14.89 -10.27
CA LEU A 217 4.20 -15.31 -11.59
C LEU A 217 5.35 -15.56 -12.58
N VAL A 218 6.42 -14.78 -12.47
CA VAL A 218 7.63 -14.90 -13.29
C VAL A 218 8.86 -14.96 -12.39
N GLY A 219 9.81 -15.83 -12.76
CA GLY A 219 11.10 -16.01 -12.08
C GLY A 219 12.17 -15.00 -12.47
#